data_AF-A0A2M7XY79-F1
#
_entry.id   AF-A0A2M7XY79-F1
#
_cell.length_a   1.000
_cell.length_b   1.000
_cell.length_c   1.000
_cell.angle_alpha   90.00
_cell.angle_beta   90.00
_cell.angle_gamma   90.00
#
_symmetry.space_group_name_H-M   'P 1'
#
loop_
_entity.id
_entity.type
_entity.pdbx_description
1 polymer ?
#
loop_
_entity_poly.entity_id
_entity_poly.type
_entity_poly.pdbx_seq_one_letter_code
_entity_poly.pdbx_strand_id
1 'polypeptide(L)'
;MKYEYGNWFLVVISIVLFLFFLKSVFRPRTKTDWQTYQSLSAFIVALFAEMYGFPLTIYLLTSFFGNKFLNIDFSHDSGHILNKILNIAGDPHFNWLHMLSNGLIVGGFIIIASAWEILYKAQKKNILATTEPYHYIRHPQYAGFILIIIGFLLQWPTLITLIMAPILIF
;
A
#
# COMPACT_ATOMS: atom_id res chain seq x y z
N MET A 1 -27.70 5.91 -8.55
CA MET A 1 -26.35 5.80 -7.96
C MET A 1 -25.61 4.74 -8.77
N LYS A 2 -24.43 5.06 -9.30
CA LYS A 2 -23.63 4.12 -10.08
C LYS A 2 -22.82 3.28 -9.09
N TYR A 3 -22.89 1.95 -9.22
CA TYR A 3 -22.10 1.02 -8.40
C TYR A 3 -20.92 0.56 -9.25
N GLU A 4 -19.70 0.92 -8.85
CA GLU A 4 -18.47 0.67 -9.63
C GLU A 4 -17.54 -0.34 -8.97
N TYR A 5 -18.03 -0.99 -7.92
CA TYR A 5 -17.35 -2.03 -7.19
C TYR A 5 -17.77 -3.43 -7.67
N GLY A 6 -17.10 -4.48 -7.20
CA GLY A 6 -17.38 -5.87 -7.54
C GLY A 6 -16.52 -6.44 -8.67
N ASN A 7 -15.47 -5.72 -9.09
CA ASN A 7 -14.51 -6.19 -10.08
C ASN A 7 -13.48 -7.15 -9.46
N TRP A 8 -13.95 -8.34 -9.09
CA TRP A 8 -13.12 -9.38 -8.47
C TRP A 8 -11.99 -9.89 -9.36
N PHE A 9 -12.14 -9.78 -10.68
CA PHE A 9 -11.06 -10.06 -11.60
C PHE A 9 -9.86 -9.11 -11.36
N LEU A 10 -10.11 -7.80 -11.26
CA LEU A 10 -9.08 -6.82 -10.91
C LEU A 10 -8.52 -7.03 -9.50
N VAL A 11 -9.36 -7.42 -8.54
CA VAL A 11 -8.90 -7.78 -7.19
C VAL A 11 -7.86 -8.89 -7.26
N VAL A 12 -8.21 -10.02 -7.89
CA VAL A 12 -7.35 -11.20 -7.95
C VAL A 12 -6.06 -10.91 -8.70
N ILE A 13 -6.13 -10.28 -9.88
CA ILE A 13 -4.93 -10.03 -10.68
C ILE A 13 -3.98 -9.06 -9.97
N SER A 14 -4.51 -8.03 -9.29
CA SER A 14 -3.70 -7.07 -8.54
C SER A 14 -3.03 -7.73 -7.33
N ILE A 15 -3.78 -8.52 -6.56
CA ILE A 15 -3.23 -9.30 -5.44
C ILE A 15 -2.13 -10.23 -5.93
N VAL A 16 -2.38 -11.04 -6.96
CA VAL A 16 -1.37 -11.99 -7.47
C VAL A 16 -0.11 -11.27 -7.93
N LEU A 17 -0.24 -10.19 -8.70
CA LEU A 17 0.89 -9.41 -9.20
C LEU A 17 1.72 -8.84 -8.04
N PHE A 18 1.07 -8.17 -7.08
CA PHE A 18 1.76 -7.56 -5.95
C PHE A 18 2.37 -8.60 -5.00
N LEU A 19 1.68 -9.70 -4.70
CA LEU A 19 2.22 -10.77 -3.86
C LEU A 19 3.37 -11.51 -4.55
N PHE A 20 3.30 -11.72 -5.86
CA PHE A 20 4.40 -12.29 -6.63
C PHE A 20 5.64 -11.39 -6.55
N PHE A 21 5.47 -10.10 -6.81
CA PHE A 21 6.56 -9.13 -6.69
C PHE A 21 7.12 -9.09 -5.27
N LEU A 22 6.25 -8.99 -4.27
CA LEU A 22 6.62 -8.95 -2.87
C LEU A 22 7.42 -10.20 -2.48
N LYS A 23 6.97 -11.40 -2.87
CA LYS A 23 7.69 -12.65 -2.58
C LYS A 23 9.05 -12.72 -3.27
N SER A 24 9.13 -12.23 -4.52
CA SER A 24 10.37 -12.21 -5.31
C SER A 24 11.46 -11.36 -4.65
N VAL A 25 11.06 -10.24 -4.04
CA VAL A 25 11.94 -9.29 -3.35
C VAL A 25 12.21 -9.71 -1.91
N PHE A 26 11.17 -10.06 -1.15
CA PHE A 26 11.28 -10.35 0.29
C PHE A 26 11.93 -11.72 0.58
N ARG A 27 11.73 -12.72 -0.30
CA ARG A 27 12.31 -14.07 -0.24
C ARG A 27 12.34 -14.68 1.18
N PRO A 28 11.18 -14.91 1.80
CA PRO A 28 11.12 -15.36 3.20
C PRO A 28 11.82 -16.72 3.41
N ARG A 29 12.71 -16.81 4.41
CA ARG A 29 13.46 -18.04 4.74
C ARG A 29 13.23 -18.51 6.17
N THR A 30 13.03 -17.59 7.09
CA THR A 30 12.81 -17.88 8.51
C THR A 30 11.31 -17.83 8.86
N LYS A 31 10.94 -18.37 10.02
CA LYS A 31 9.55 -18.28 10.52
C LYS A 31 9.09 -16.82 10.65
N THR A 32 9.98 -15.97 11.15
CA THR A 32 9.76 -14.52 11.27
C THR A 32 9.54 -13.87 9.91
N ASP A 33 10.35 -14.21 8.91
CA ASP A 33 10.15 -13.68 7.55
C ASP A 33 8.75 -14.08 7.03
N TRP A 34 8.37 -15.34 7.18
CA TRP A 34 7.04 -15.79 6.75
C TRP A 34 5.89 -15.06 7.44
N GLN A 35 6.01 -14.78 8.74
CA GLN A 35 5.03 -13.98 9.47
C GLN A 35 4.95 -12.56 8.92
N THR A 36 6.08 -11.89 8.70
CA THR A 36 6.11 -10.54 8.11
C THR A 36 5.51 -10.53 6.70
N TYR A 37 5.87 -11.51 5.86
CA TYR A 37 5.30 -11.65 4.51
C TYR A 37 3.78 -11.83 4.57
N GLN A 38 3.26 -12.66 5.46
CA GLN A 38 1.83 -12.90 5.61
C GLN A 38 1.08 -11.65 6.08
N SER A 39 1.60 -10.92 7.08
CA SER A 39 0.99 -9.69 7.57
C SER A 39 0.92 -8.62 6.48
N LEU A 40 2.00 -8.43 5.71
CA LEU A 40 2.01 -7.50 4.58
C LEU A 40 1.11 -7.97 3.43
N SER A 41 1.04 -9.29 3.20
CA SER A 41 0.13 -9.86 2.21
C SER A 41 -1.33 -9.61 2.58
N ALA A 42 -1.69 -9.73 3.85
CA ALA A 42 -3.03 -9.43 4.34
C ALA A 42 -3.40 -7.95 4.12
N PHE A 43 -2.45 -7.03 4.30
CA PHE A 43 -2.65 -5.62 3.98
C PHE A 43 -2.94 -5.40 2.50
N ILE A 44 -2.15 -6.02 1.61
CA ILE A 44 -2.34 -5.95 0.16
C ILE A 44 -3.70 -6.53 -0.24
N VAL A 45 -4.08 -7.67 0.33
CA VAL A 45 -5.38 -8.30 0.07
C VAL A 45 -6.52 -7.38 0.52
N ALA A 46 -6.45 -6.83 1.73
CA ALA A 46 -7.47 -5.91 2.25
C ALA A 46 -7.59 -4.66 1.37
N LEU A 47 -6.46 -4.06 0.99
CA LEU A 47 -6.41 -2.88 0.12
C LEU A 47 -7.11 -3.13 -1.22
N PHE A 48 -6.70 -4.16 -1.97
CA PHE A 48 -7.26 -4.43 -3.30
C PHE A 48 -8.68 -4.95 -3.25
N ALA A 49 -9.04 -5.73 -2.21
CA ALA A 49 -10.41 -6.19 -2.01
C ALA A 49 -11.36 -5.01 -1.76
N GLU A 50 -10.97 -4.00 -1.00
CA GLU A 50 -11.79 -2.80 -0.82
C GLU A 50 -11.75 -1.85 -2.01
N MET A 51 -10.63 -1.78 -2.73
CA MET A 51 -10.49 -0.88 -3.87
C MET A 51 -11.34 -1.29 -5.09
N TYR A 52 -11.33 -2.57 -5.44
CA TYR A 52 -12.06 -3.06 -6.62
C TYR A 52 -13.23 -4.00 -6.30
N GLY A 53 -13.20 -4.64 -5.12
CA GLY A 53 -14.15 -5.69 -4.72
C GLY A 53 -15.33 -5.14 -3.93
N PHE A 54 -15.29 -5.24 -2.61
CA PHE A 54 -16.35 -4.77 -1.73
C PHE A 54 -15.87 -3.58 -0.88
N PRO A 55 -16.45 -2.37 -1.03
CA PRO A 55 -15.94 -1.16 -0.40
C PRO A 55 -16.45 -1.03 1.03
N LEU A 56 -15.94 -1.88 1.93
CA LEU A 56 -16.37 -1.94 3.33
C LEU A 56 -16.30 -0.57 4.01
N THR A 57 -15.22 0.16 3.80
CA THR A 57 -15.03 1.49 4.40
C THR A 57 -16.13 2.46 3.97
N ILE A 58 -16.43 2.51 2.67
CA ILE A 58 -17.50 3.37 2.14
C ILE A 58 -18.87 2.93 2.66
N TYR A 59 -19.13 1.62 2.68
CA TYR A 59 -20.36 1.04 3.20
C TYR A 59 -20.59 1.45 4.68
N LEU A 60 -19.57 1.33 5.53
CA LEU A 60 -19.68 1.72 6.94
C LEU A 60 -19.85 3.24 7.11
N LEU A 61 -19.08 4.04 6.38
CA LEU A 61 -19.18 5.51 6.45
C LEU A 61 -20.55 6.01 6.02
N THR A 62 -21.07 5.51 4.89
CA THR A 62 -22.41 5.86 4.39
C THR A 62 -23.52 5.35 5.30
N SER A 63 -23.37 4.16 5.89
CA SER A 63 -24.36 3.61 6.83
C SER A 63 -24.42 4.40 8.15
N PHE A 64 -23.29 4.91 8.64
CA PHE A 64 -23.22 5.60 9.92
C PHE A 64 -23.52 7.11 9.82
N PHE A 65 -22.92 7.80 8.85
CA PHE A 65 -23.06 9.25 8.68
C PHE A 65 -24.11 9.67 7.64
N GLY A 66 -24.60 8.71 6.85
CA GLY A 66 -25.43 9.00 5.68
C GLY A 66 -24.62 9.60 4.53
N ASN A 67 -25.24 9.66 3.35
CA ASN A 67 -24.55 10.09 2.12
C ASN A 67 -24.28 11.62 2.08
N LYS A 68 -24.92 12.42 2.94
CA LYS A 68 -24.81 13.89 2.92
C LYS A 68 -23.55 14.42 3.59
N PHE A 69 -22.94 13.66 4.51
CA PHE A 69 -21.83 14.16 5.33
C PHE A 69 -20.56 14.47 4.53
N LEU A 70 -20.34 13.80 3.39
CA LEU A 70 -19.16 13.99 2.52
C LEU A 70 -19.46 13.82 1.02
N ASN A 71 -20.75 13.80 0.64
CA ASN A 71 -21.21 13.47 -0.72
C ASN A 71 -20.56 12.17 -1.25
N ILE A 72 -20.50 11.16 -0.36
CA ILE A 72 -19.93 9.85 -0.64
C ILE A 72 -21.04 8.97 -1.22
N ASP A 73 -20.73 8.32 -2.33
CA ASP A 73 -21.55 7.28 -2.95
C ASP A 73 -20.72 6.02 -3.21
N PHE A 74 -21.30 5.06 -3.93
CA PHE A 74 -20.64 3.80 -4.30
C PHE A 74 -19.89 3.88 -5.66
N SER A 75 -19.43 5.07 -6.04
CA SER A 75 -18.47 5.23 -7.14
C SER A 75 -17.05 4.87 -6.69
N HIS A 76 -16.19 4.53 -7.66
CA HIS A 76 -14.78 4.28 -7.40
C HIS A 76 -14.07 5.57 -6.95
N ASP A 77 -14.45 6.72 -7.51
CA ASP A 77 -13.89 8.02 -7.11
C ASP A 77 -14.11 8.35 -5.64
N SER A 78 -15.22 7.89 -5.08
CA SER A 78 -15.53 8.05 -3.65
C SER A 78 -14.58 7.29 -2.72
N GLY A 79 -13.87 6.27 -3.22
CA GLY A 79 -12.83 5.57 -2.48
C GLY A 79 -11.56 6.39 -2.24
N HIS A 80 -11.34 7.45 -3.02
CA HIS A 80 -10.33 8.48 -2.73
C HIS A 80 -10.82 9.44 -1.62
N ILE A 81 -11.04 8.90 -0.43
CA ILE A 81 -11.69 9.59 0.70
C ILE A 81 -10.96 10.89 1.07
N LEU A 82 -9.63 10.90 1.00
CA LEU A 82 -8.83 12.11 1.25
C LEU A 82 -9.18 13.26 0.29
N ASN A 83 -9.47 12.97 -0.97
CA ASN A 83 -9.89 14.00 -1.93
C ASN A 83 -11.23 14.61 -1.53
N LYS A 84 -12.18 13.78 -1.05
CA LYS A 84 -13.50 14.24 -0.60
C LYS A 84 -13.38 15.09 0.66
N ILE A 85 -12.57 14.67 1.64
CA ILE A 85 -12.32 15.41 2.87
C ILE A 85 -11.65 16.77 2.59
N LEU A 86 -10.67 16.79 1.68
CA LEU A 86 -9.92 18.00 1.31
C LEU A 86 -10.62 18.83 0.24
N ASN A 87 -11.81 18.41 -0.21
CA ASN A 87 -12.61 19.05 -1.26
C ASN A 87 -11.80 19.31 -2.56
N ILE A 88 -10.94 18.36 -2.94
CA ILE A 88 -10.13 18.43 -4.15
C ILE A 88 -11.02 18.00 -5.32
N ALA A 89 -11.34 18.97 -6.19
CA ALA A 89 -12.14 18.74 -7.39
C ALA A 89 -11.31 18.17 -8.54
N GLY A 90 -11.98 17.48 -9.47
CA GLY A 90 -11.38 16.87 -10.66
C GLY A 90 -11.20 15.36 -10.53
N ASP A 91 -10.53 14.77 -11.52
CA ASP A 91 -10.22 13.34 -11.54
C ASP A 91 -9.18 13.01 -10.45
N PRO A 92 -9.53 12.14 -9.48
CA PRO A 92 -8.60 11.68 -8.45
C PRO A 92 -7.25 11.20 -8.97
N HIS A 93 -7.18 10.62 -10.16
CA HIS A 93 -5.97 10.02 -10.72
C HIS A 93 -4.94 11.07 -11.19
N PHE A 94 -5.39 12.29 -11.48
CA PHE A 94 -4.52 13.37 -11.96
C PHE A 94 -4.20 14.42 -10.90
N ASN A 95 -4.69 14.24 -9.67
CA ASN A 95 -4.46 15.22 -8.63
C ASN A 95 -3.08 15.08 -7.98
N TRP A 96 -2.67 16.11 -7.24
CA TRP A 96 -1.35 16.16 -6.61
C TRP A 96 -1.17 15.10 -5.50
N LEU A 97 -2.25 14.69 -4.81
CA LEU A 97 -2.19 13.63 -3.81
C LEU A 97 -1.84 12.29 -4.45
N HIS A 98 -2.45 11.98 -5.58
CA HIS A 98 -2.19 10.75 -6.31
C HIS A 98 -0.78 10.76 -6.93
N MET A 99 -0.31 11.92 -7.40
CA MET A 99 1.07 12.09 -7.85
C MET A 99 2.07 11.88 -6.71
N LEU A 100 1.81 12.46 -5.54
CA LEU A 100 2.63 12.27 -4.35
C LEU A 100 2.64 10.81 -3.91
N SER A 101 1.47 10.16 -3.87
CA SER A 101 1.33 8.73 -3.57
C SER A 101 2.18 7.88 -4.53
N ASN A 102 2.03 8.09 -5.84
CA ASN A 102 2.81 7.39 -6.84
C ASN A 102 4.32 7.61 -6.64
N GLY A 103 4.73 8.85 -6.32
CA GLY A 103 6.11 9.17 -5.97
C GLY A 103 6.63 8.40 -4.76
N LEU A 104 5.82 8.28 -3.70
CA LEU A 104 6.16 7.51 -2.50
C LEU A 104 6.28 6.01 -2.80
N ILE A 105 5.35 5.45 -3.58
CA ILE A 105 5.35 4.03 -3.96
C ILE A 105 6.58 3.72 -4.84
N VAL A 106 6.80 4.50 -5.90
CA VAL A 106 7.95 4.33 -6.81
C VAL A 106 9.26 4.55 -6.06
N GLY A 107 9.36 5.60 -5.25
CA GLY A 107 10.53 5.88 -4.41
C GLY A 107 10.82 4.74 -3.44
N GLY A 108 9.79 4.18 -2.81
CA GLY A 108 9.92 3.01 -1.95
C GLY A 108 10.45 1.78 -2.69
N PHE A 109 9.95 1.49 -3.89
CA PHE A 109 10.49 0.41 -4.73
C PHE A 109 11.94 0.66 -5.14
N ILE A 110 12.33 1.89 -5.49
CA ILE A 110 13.71 2.25 -5.84
C ILE A 110 14.66 2.01 -4.66
N ILE A 111 14.26 2.42 -3.44
CA ILE A 111 15.06 2.20 -2.23
C ILE A 111 15.24 0.69 -1.96
N ILE A 112 14.17 -0.09 -2.08
CA ILE A 112 14.25 -1.54 -1.89
C ILE A 112 15.16 -2.18 -2.94
N ALA A 113 14.99 -1.82 -4.21
CA ALA A 113 15.77 -2.38 -5.31
C ALA A 113 17.27 -2.05 -5.19
N SER A 114 17.60 -0.79 -4.87
CA SER A 114 19.01 -0.35 -4.70
C SER A 114 19.67 -1.00 -3.49
N ALA A 115 18.94 -1.18 -2.38
CA ALA A 115 19.49 -1.83 -1.18
C ALA A 115 19.68 -3.35 -1.33
N TRP A 116 18.92 -3.99 -2.23
CA TRP A 116 18.90 -5.45 -2.36
C TRP A 116 20.25 -6.06 -2.75
N GLU A 117 20.89 -5.54 -3.80
CA GLU A 117 22.13 -6.11 -4.32
C GLU A 117 23.27 -6.05 -3.28
N ILE A 118 23.33 -4.94 -2.54
CA ILE A 118 24.34 -4.69 -1.52
C ILE A 118 24.16 -5.65 -0.36
N LEU A 119 22.92 -5.78 0.15
CA LEU A 119 22.61 -6.70 1.22
C LEU A 119 22.93 -8.13 0.82
N TYR A 120 22.55 -8.53 -0.40
CA TYR A 120 22.81 -9.86 -0.92
C TYR A 120 24.31 -10.17 -0.98
N LYS A 121 25.14 -9.25 -1.51
CA LYS A 121 26.59 -9.41 -1.57
C LYS A 121 27.22 -9.46 -0.18
N ALA A 122 26.79 -8.60 0.74
CA ALA A 122 27.28 -8.56 2.12
C ALA A 122 26.94 -9.85 2.88
N GLN A 123 25.70 -10.33 2.75
CA GLN A 123 25.21 -11.57 3.36
C GLN A 123 25.97 -12.79 2.82
N LYS A 124 26.26 -12.86 1.52
CA LYS A 124 27.05 -13.95 0.92
C LYS A 124 28.50 -13.98 1.42
N LYS A 125 29.06 -12.81 1.76
CA LYS A 125 30.42 -12.67 2.29
C LYS A 125 30.50 -12.71 3.82
N ASN A 126 29.36 -12.83 4.51
CA ASN A 126 29.27 -12.72 5.98
C ASN A 126 29.88 -11.42 6.54
N ILE A 127 29.65 -10.29 5.86
CA ILE A 127 30.07 -8.97 6.32
C ILE A 127 28.85 -8.04 6.50
N LEU A 128 29.03 -6.96 7.24
CA LEU A 128 27.99 -5.95 7.40
C LEU A 128 27.83 -5.11 6.13
N ALA A 129 26.58 -4.86 5.71
CA ALA A 129 26.28 -3.91 4.65
C ALA A 129 26.38 -2.47 5.20
N THR A 130 27.32 -1.69 4.68
CA THR A 130 27.58 -0.30 5.15
C THR A 130 27.74 0.71 4.02
N THR A 131 27.56 0.28 2.77
CA THR A 131 27.74 1.11 1.58
C THR A 131 26.40 1.52 0.94
N GLU A 132 26.42 2.63 0.22
CA GLU A 132 25.29 3.21 -0.53
C GLU A 132 24.02 3.42 0.35
N PRO A 133 22.78 2.88 0.10
CA PRO A 133 21.66 3.13 1.03
C PRO A 133 21.96 2.81 2.50
N TYR A 134 22.82 1.82 2.75
CA TYR A 134 23.25 1.43 4.10
C TYR A 134 24.21 2.42 4.77
N HIS A 135 24.79 3.34 4.01
CA HIS A 135 25.56 4.44 4.56
C HIS A 135 24.65 5.48 5.26
N TYR A 136 23.43 5.64 4.77
CA TYR A 136 22.48 6.65 5.27
C TYR A 136 21.51 6.08 6.31
N ILE A 137 21.00 4.85 6.11
CA ILE A 137 19.97 4.25 6.95
C ILE A 137 20.30 2.77 7.20
N ARG A 138 20.13 2.29 8.43
CA ARG A 138 20.41 0.88 8.80
C ARG A 138 19.49 -0.14 8.14
N HIS A 139 18.24 0.25 7.88
CA HIS A 139 17.19 -0.61 7.34
C HIS A 139 16.50 0.05 6.13
N PRO A 140 17.20 0.26 5.00
CA PRO A 140 16.63 0.93 3.84
C PRO A 140 15.42 0.17 3.27
N GLN A 141 15.37 -1.16 3.35
CA GLN A 141 14.19 -1.93 2.94
C GLN A 141 12.95 -1.57 3.77
N TYR A 142 13.10 -1.39 5.08
CA TYR A 142 11.97 -1.03 5.94
C TYR A 142 11.48 0.37 5.60
N ALA A 143 12.40 1.31 5.38
CA ALA A 143 12.04 2.64 4.89
C ALA A 143 11.26 2.56 3.57
N GLY A 144 11.70 1.73 2.62
CA GLY A 144 10.99 1.53 1.37
C GLY A 144 9.60 0.93 1.52
N PHE A 145 9.42 -0.09 2.37
CA PHE A 145 8.09 -0.66 2.66
C PHE A 145 7.16 0.35 3.33
N ILE A 146 7.67 1.12 4.29
CA ILE A 146 6.92 2.19 4.97
C ILE A 146 6.45 3.24 3.95
N LEU A 147 7.31 3.67 3.03
CA LEU A 147 6.94 4.62 1.97
C LEU A 147 5.83 4.06 1.06
N ILE A 148 5.90 2.79 0.69
CA ILE A 148 4.87 2.13 -0.12
C ILE A 148 3.54 2.09 0.63
N ILE A 149 3.53 1.69 1.91
CA ILE A 149 2.33 1.66 2.75
C ILE A 149 1.71 3.06 2.84
N ILE A 150 2.52 4.08 3.14
CA ILE A 150 2.05 5.47 3.24
C ILE A 150 1.51 5.95 1.89
N GLY A 151 2.20 5.63 0.79
CA GLY A 151 1.74 5.96 -0.56
C GLY A 151 0.35 5.38 -0.84
N PHE A 152 0.15 4.08 -0.58
CA PHE A 152 -1.17 3.46 -0.77
C PHE A 152 -2.24 4.07 0.13
N LEU A 153 -1.94 4.37 1.40
CA LEU A 153 -2.89 5.03 2.29
C LEU A 153 -3.24 6.45 1.84
N LEU A 154 -2.30 7.16 1.22
CA LEU A 154 -2.56 8.50 0.68
C LEU A 154 -3.55 8.44 -0.51
N GLN A 155 -3.45 7.38 -1.32
CA GLN A 155 -4.33 7.19 -2.48
C GLN A 155 -5.69 6.61 -2.08
N TRP A 156 -5.69 5.58 -1.25
CA TRP A 156 -6.85 4.73 -0.96
C TRP A 156 -6.87 4.29 0.51
N PRO A 157 -7.15 5.21 1.45
CA PRO A 157 -7.19 4.85 2.87
C PRO A 157 -8.45 4.04 3.16
N THR A 158 -8.29 2.80 3.63
CA THR A 158 -9.40 1.98 4.12
C THR A 158 -9.35 1.82 5.62
N LEU A 159 -10.48 1.56 6.27
CA LEU A 159 -10.54 1.33 7.70
C LEU A 159 -9.59 0.20 8.13
N ILE A 160 -9.59 -0.90 7.38
CA ILE A 160 -8.73 -2.05 7.66
C ILE A 160 -7.26 -1.67 7.48
N THR A 161 -6.91 -1.04 6.36
CA THR A 161 -5.52 -0.69 6.05
C THR A 161 -4.96 0.37 7.01
N LEU A 162 -5.78 1.31 7.48
CA LEU A 162 -5.41 2.29 8.50
C LEU A 162 -5.11 1.65 9.86
N ILE A 163 -5.81 0.58 10.23
CA ILE A 163 -5.54 -0.19 11.46
C ILE A 163 -4.30 -1.06 11.29
N MET A 164 -4.14 -1.69 10.13
CA MET A 164 -3.01 -2.59 9.86
C MET A 164 -1.68 -1.84 9.71
N ALA A 165 -1.68 -0.63 9.15
CA ALA A 165 -0.45 0.13 8.91
C ALA A 165 0.42 0.34 10.16
N PRO A 166 -0.09 0.84 11.31
CA PRO A 166 0.74 0.97 12.52
C PRO A 166 1.27 -0.39 13.02
N ILE A 167 0.50 -1.47 12.89
CA ILE A 167 0.93 -2.83 13.27
C ILE A 167 2.07 -3.33 12.38
N LEU A 168 2.11 -2.90 11.12
CA LEU A 168 3.19 -3.24 10.20
C LEU A 168 4.44 -2.39 10.39
N ILE A 169 4.30 -1.19 10.97
CA ILE A 169 5.38 -0.21 11.13
C ILE A 169 6.07 -0.35 12.50
N PHE A 170 5.32 -0.70 13.55
CA PHE A 170 5.78 -0.72 14.95
C PHE A 170 5.68 -2.13 15.56
#